data_AF-A0A940XCM2-F1
#
_entry.id   AF-A0A940XCM2-F1
#
_cell.length_a   1.000
_cell.length_b   1.000
_cell.length_c   1.000
_cell.angle_alpha   90.00
_cell.angle_beta   90.00
_cell.angle_gamma   90.00
#
_symmetry.space_group_name_H-M   'P 1'
#
loop_
_entity.id
_entity.type
_entity.pdbx_description
1 polymer ?
#
loop_
_entity_poly.entity_id
_entity_poly.type
_entity_poly.pdbx_seq_one_letter_code
_entity_poly.pdbx_strand_id
1 'polypeptide(L)'
;MKTFTFFKYASAIVGSALVIAAIYFFLEKFSFIKTAVDAQGTVIELREVKSSKSSTYSPVVVFYTKYEKKIEFTSNVSSDPPSYDIDESVAVLYDPTNPNKAFIDDFSSLYLGSLALGVIGMAFALVGFLGLRSDRLKRKKINFLQQSGKSIMTKFIDVKLNLSLAVNDSHPYLICSQWLDSRTNEIYLFESEDIWFDPTDFIQTEEITVIIDPEDPTTYSMDISFLPKKKN
;
A
#
# COMPACT_ATOMS: atom_id res chain seq x y z
N MET A 1 5.51 19.45 -5.24
CA MET A 1 4.89 19.20 -3.91
C MET A 1 3.41 18.78 -3.98
N LYS A 2 2.52 19.47 -4.72
CA LYS A 2 1.07 19.13 -4.78
C LYS A 2 0.76 17.74 -5.37
N THR A 3 1.60 17.25 -6.27
CA THR A 3 1.48 15.92 -6.90
C THR A 3 1.56 14.77 -5.89
N PHE A 4 2.48 14.85 -4.92
CA PHE A 4 2.63 13.86 -3.87
C PHE A 4 1.42 13.83 -2.92
N THR A 5 0.87 15.00 -2.57
CA THR A 5 -0.34 15.08 -1.76
C THR A 5 -1.51 14.44 -2.49
N PHE A 6 -1.73 14.78 -3.76
CA PHE A 6 -2.79 14.18 -4.58
C PHE A 6 -2.67 12.65 -4.66
N PHE A 7 -1.46 12.13 -4.88
CA PHE A 7 -1.23 10.69 -4.96
C PHE A 7 -1.59 9.94 -3.67
N LYS A 8 -1.26 10.49 -2.49
CA LYS A 8 -1.63 9.88 -1.19
C LYS A 8 -3.15 9.79 -1.00
N TYR A 9 -3.87 10.85 -1.35
CA TYR A 9 -5.34 10.85 -1.25
C TYR A 9 -5.97 9.92 -2.28
N ALA A 10 -5.49 9.94 -3.52
CA ALA A 10 -5.97 9.05 -4.59
C ALA A 10 -5.77 7.58 -4.22
N SER A 11 -4.57 7.21 -3.74
CA SER A 11 -4.28 5.84 -3.29
C SER A 11 -5.14 5.42 -2.10
N ALA A 12 -5.38 6.30 -1.11
CA ALA A 12 -6.27 6.01 0.01
C ALA A 12 -7.72 5.74 -0.44
N ILE A 13 -8.24 6.55 -1.37
CA ILE A 13 -9.61 6.41 -1.89
C ILE A 13 -9.75 5.14 -2.72
N VAL A 14 -8.87 4.94 -3.70
CA VAL A 14 -8.89 3.76 -4.58
C VAL A 14 -8.69 2.49 -3.77
N GLY A 15 -7.72 2.47 -2.85
CA GLY A 15 -7.47 1.33 -1.96
C GLY A 15 -8.70 0.99 -1.12
N SER A 16 -9.35 1.99 -0.51
CA SER A 16 -10.56 1.77 0.29
C SER A 16 -11.70 1.20 -0.56
N ALA A 17 -11.92 1.73 -1.77
CA ALA A 17 -12.95 1.23 -2.68
C ALA A 17 -12.71 -0.23 -3.09
N LEU A 18 -11.46 -0.59 -3.40
CA LEU A 18 -11.09 -1.98 -3.73
C LEU A 18 -11.29 -2.93 -2.55
N VAL A 19 -10.94 -2.52 -1.33
CA VAL A 19 -11.17 -3.33 -0.12
C VAL A 19 -12.67 -3.53 0.12
N ILE A 20 -13.49 -2.50 -0.04
CA ILE A 20 -14.94 -2.61 0.08
C ILE A 20 -15.50 -3.59 -0.95
N ALA A 21 -15.06 -3.50 -2.21
CA ALA A 21 -15.46 -4.43 -3.26
C ALA A 21 -15.03 -5.88 -2.94
N ALA A 22 -13.81 -6.09 -2.45
CA ALA A 22 -13.32 -7.40 -2.04
C ALA A 22 -14.17 -8.00 -0.91
N ILE A 23 -14.51 -7.20 0.11
CA ILE A 23 -15.39 -7.61 1.20
C ILE A 23 -16.78 -7.97 0.68
N TYR A 24 -17.34 -7.17 -0.24
CA TYR A 24 -18.63 -7.46 -0.85
C TYR A 24 -18.64 -8.83 -1.57
N PHE A 25 -17.66 -9.08 -2.45
CA PHE A 25 -17.55 -10.37 -3.14
C PHE A 25 -17.32 -11.54 -2.18
N PHE A 26 -16.54 -11.32 -1.11
CA PHE A 26 -16.35 -12.34 -0.08
C PHE A 26 -17.65 -12.67 0.66
N LEU A 27 -18.44 -11.67 1.04
CA LEU A 27 -19.74 -11.87 1.70
C LEU A 27 -20.76 -12.54 0.77
N GLU A 28 -20.80 -12.16 -0.51
CA GLU A 28 -21.64 -12.82 -1.50
C GLU A 28 -21.27 -14.30 -1.63
N LYS A 29 -19.96 -14.60 -1.73
CA LYS A 29 -19.49 -15.98 -1.83
C LYS A 29 -19.75 -16.78 -0.56
N PHE A 30 -19.58 -16.16 0.61
CA PHE A 30 -19.90 -16.79 1.89
C PHE A 30 -21.39 -17.12 2.02
N SER A 31 -22.26 -16.23 1.53
CA SER A 31 -23.70 -16.52 1.47
C SER A 31 -24.00 -17.67 0.51
N PHE A 32 -23.35 -17.70 -0.66
CA PHE A 32 -23.50 -18.79 -1.63
C PHE A 32 -23.11 -20.14 -1.03
N ILE A 33 -21.94 -20.24 -0.38
CA ILE A 33 -21.44 -21.49 0.21
C ILE A 33 -22.40 -22.02 1.29
N LYS A 34 -23.02 -21.13 2.07
CA LYS A 34 -24.00 -21.54 3.10
C LYS A 34 -25.26 -22.18 2.54
N THR A 35 -25.67 -21.82 1.33
CA THR A 35 -26.88 -22.33 0.68
C THR A 35 -26.59 -23.32 -0.44
N ALA A 36 -25.32 -23.52 -0.78
CA ALA A 36 -24.89 -24.40 -1.86
C ALA A 36 -25.14 -25.87 -1.50
N VAL A 37 -25.31 -26.66 -2.55
CA VAL A 37 -25.45 -28.11 -2.47
C VAL A 37 -24.24 -28.75 -3.15
N ASP A 38 -23.68 -29.76 -2.50
CA ASP A 38 -22.58 -30.56 -3.03
C ASP A 38 -23.06 -31.50 -4.14
N ALA A 39 -22.28 -31.58 -5.22
CA ALA A 39 -22.44 -32.56 -6.28
C ALA A 39 -21.07 -33.02 -6.78
N GLN A 40 -21.01 -34.24 -7.34
CA GLN A 40 -19.83 -34.70 -8.05
C GLN A 40 -19.92 -34.26 -9.52
N GLY A 41 -18.87 -33.61 -10.01
CA GLY A 41 -18.72 -33.22 -11.41
C GLY A 41 -17.59 -33.98 -12.10
N THR A 42 -17.56 -33.87 -13.43
CA THR A 42 -16.50 -34.41 -14.29
C THR A 42 -16.04 -33.32 -15.26
N VAL A 43 -14.73 -33.15 -15.39
CA VAL A 43 -14.13 -32.23 -16.36
C VAL A 43 -14.25 -32.85 -17.75
N ILE A 44 -14.98 -32.18 -18.65
CA ILE A 44 -15.23 -32.69 -20.01
C ILE A 44 -14.38 -32.00 -21.07
N GLU A 45 -13.88 -30.80 -20.79
CA GLU A 45 -13.12 -29.98 -21.74
C GLU A 45 -12.22 -29.00 -20.97
N LEU A 46 -11.04 -28.71 -21.53
CA LEU A 46 -10.19 -27.61 -21.09
C LEU A 46 -10.28 -26.49 -22.13
N ARG A 47 -11.08 -25.47 -21.85
CA ARG A 47 -11.30 -24.35 -22.76
C ARG A 47 -10.12 -23.39 -22.72
N GLU A 48 -9.49 -23.18 -23.87
CA GLU A 48 -8.40 -22.24 -24.02
C GLU A 48 -8.91 -20.78 -23.94
N VAL A 49 -8.33 -20.00 -23.04
CA VAL A 49 -8.52 -18.56 -22.87
C VAL A 49 -7.27 -17.87 -23.40
N LYS A 50 -7.39 -17.25 -24.57
CA LYS A 50 -6.26 -16.59 -25.25
C LYS A 50 -6.07 -15.16 -24.75
N SER A 51 -4.83 -14.83 -24.40
CA SER A 51 -4.36 -13.47 -24.20
C SER A 51 -3.31 -13.11 -25.27
N SER A 52 -2.99 -11.82 -25.38
CA SER A 52 -2.02 -11.31 -26.36
C SER A 52 -0.60 -11.91 -26.26
N LYS A 53 -0.26 -12.52 -25.11
CA LYS A 53 1.09 -13.05 -24.82
C LYS A 53 1.12 -14.47 -24.26
N SER A 54 -0.03 -15.05 -23.88
CA SER A 54 -0.13 -16.37 -23.25
C SER A 54 -1.53 -16.95 -23.43
N SER A 55 -1.64 -18.26 -23.35
CA SER A 55 -2.93 -18.96 -23.26
C SER A 55 -3.06 -19.60 -21.88
N THR A 56 -4.24 -19.55 -21.30
CA THR A 56 -4.59 -20.31 -20.08
C THR A 56 -5.74 -21.25 -20.38
N TYR A 57 -5.95 -22.25 -19.53
CA TYR A 57 -6.98 -23.27 -19.73
C TYR A 57 -7.98 -23.23 -18.57
N SER A 58 -9.27 -23.09 -18.89
CA SER A 58 -10.36 -23.17 -17.91
C SER A 58 -11.10 -24.50 -18.05
N PRO A 59 -11.27 -25.28 -16.97
CA PRO A 59 -12.03 -26.52 -17.02
C PRO A 59 -13.53 -26.24 -17.23
N VAL A 60 -14.12 -26.98 -18.16
CA VAL A 60 -15.57 -27.10 -18.34
C VAL A 60 -16.02 -28.35 -17.60
N VAL A 61 -16.88 -28.18 -16.62
CA VAL A 61 -17.34 -29.24 -15.73
C VAL A 61 -18.81 -29.52 -15.98
N VAL A 62 -19.13 -30.81 -16.10
CA VAL A 62 -20.50 -31.31 -16.13
C VAL A 62 -20.82 -31.97 -14.80
N PHE A 63 -21.99 -31.68 -14.24
CA PHE A 63 -22.51 -32.35 -13.05
C PHE A 63 -24.03 -32.57 -13.18
N TYR A 64 -24.56 -33.43 -12.32
CA TYR A 64 -26.00 -33.68 -12.21
C TYR A 64 -26.53 -33.11 -10.90
N THR A 65 -27.61 -32.33 -10.99
CA THR A 65 -28.33 -31.84 -9.80
C THR A 65 -29.07 -32.98 -9.09
N LYS A 66 -29.55 -32.74 -7.87
CA LYS A 66 -30.45 -33.66 -7.13
C LYS A 66 -31.71 -34.08 -7.90
N TYR A 67 -32.12 -33.33 -8.93
CA TYR A 67 -33.27 -33.64 -9.78
C TYR A 67 -32.85 -34.25 -11.12
N GLU A 68 -31.65 -34.82 -11.20
CA GLU A 68 -31.05 -35.45 -12.38
C GLU A 68 -30.90 -34.52 -13.61
N LYS A 69 -31.05 -33.21 -13.41
CA LYS A 69 -30.78 -32.22 -14.45
C LYS A 69 -29.27 -32.10 -14.65
N LYS A 70 -28.81 -32.36 -15.87
CA LYS A 70 -27.43 -32.12 -16.32
C LYS A 70 -27.17 -30.61 -16.41
N ILE A 71 -26.10 -30.14 -15.79
CA ILE A 71 -25.61 -28.76 -15.88
C ILE A 71 -24.15 -28.79 -16.33
N GLU A 72 -23.81 -27.86 -17.21
CA GLU A 72 -22.46 -27.62 -17.68
C GLU A 72 -22.08 -26.18 -17.32
N PHE A 73 -20.93 -25.99 -16.70
CA PHE A 73 -20.40 -24.67 -16.41
C PHE A 73 -18.89 -24.62 -16.67
N THR A 74 -18.41 -23.42 -16.97
CA THR A 74 -16.98 -23.15 -17.17
C THR A 74 -16.44 -22.47 -15.93
N SER A 75 -15.31 -22.96 -15.40
CA SER A 75 -14.69 -22.35 -14.22
C SER A 75 -14.28 -20.89 -14.51
N ASN A 76 -14.43 -20.05 -13.50
CA ASN A 76 -13.96 -18.66 -13.52
C ASN A 76 -12.44 -18.54 -13.32
N VAL A 77 -11.76 -19.64 -13.01
CA VAL A 77 -10.31 -19.73 -12.86
C VAL A 77 -9.73 -20.49 -14.03
N SER A 78 -8.64 -19.98 -14.58
CA SER A 78 -7.87 -20.61 -15.64
C SER A 78 -6.38 -20.54 -15.30
N SER A 79 -5.62 -21.53 -15.73
CA SER A 79 -4.20 -21.67 -15.40
C SER A 79 -3.41 -22.24 -16.57
N ASP A 80 -2.09 -22.02 -16.54
CA ASP A 80 -1.11 -22.65 -17.41
C ASP A 80 0.12 -23.03 -16.55
N PRO A 81 0.42 -24.33 -16.35
CA PRO A 81 -0.31 -25.50 -16.87
C PRO A 81 -1.75 -25.62 -16.30
N PRO A 82 -2.66 -26.36 -16.97
CA PRO A 82 -4.01 -26.59 -16.49
C PRO A 82 -4.03 -27.17 -15.06
N SER A 83 -4.96 -26.71 -14.23
CA SER A 83 -5.10 -27.19 -12.85
C SER A 83 -5.82 -28.54 -12.73
N TYR A 84 -6.46 -28.99 -13.81
CA TYR A 84 -7.29 -30.19 -13.86
C TYR A 84 -7.07 -30.93 -15.17
N ASP A 85 -7.31 -32.24 -15.17
CA ASP A 85 -7.26 -33.10 -16.33
C ASP A 85 -8.67 -33.40 -16.89
N ILE A 86 -8.73 -33.74 -18.18
CA ILE A 86 -9.98 -34.24 -18.79
C ILE A 86 -10.33 -35.59 -18.15
N ASP A 87 -11.63 -35.82 -17.93
CA ASP A 87 -12.20 -36.95 -17.19
C ASP A 87 -11.90 -36.97 -15.69
N GLU A 88 -11.28 -35.93 -15.14
CA GLU A 88 -11.06 -35.79 -13.71
C GLU A 88 -12.40 -35.56 -12.98
N SER A 89 -12.57 -36.24 -11.84
CA SER A 89 -13.74 -36.08 -10.98
C SER A 89 -13.50 -35.01 -9.92
N VAL A 90 -14.34 -33.98 -9.89
CA VAL A 90 -14.18 -32.80 -9.01
C VAL A 90 -15.44 -32.57 -8.17
N ALA A 91 -15.26 -32.07 -6.95
CA ALA A 91 -16.38 -31.62 -6.12
C ALA A 91 -16.92 -30.28 -6.63
N VAL A 92 -18.24 -30.16 -6.74
CA VAL A 92 -18.93 -28.98 -7.26
C VAL A 92 -19.94 -28.48 -6.23
N LEU A 93 -19.90 -27.18 -5.98
CA LEU A 93 -20.91 -26.45 -5.22
C LEU A 93 -21.84 -25.73 -6.19
N TYR A 94 -23.15 -25.95 -6.08
CA TYR A 94 -24.14 -25.25 -6.90
C TYR A 94 -25.29 -24.68 -6.07
N ASP A 95 -25.88 -23.57 -6.54
CA ASP A 95 -27.08 -22.99 -5.93
C ASP A 95 -28.33 -23.81 -6.32
N PRO A 96 -29.08 -24.40 -5.38
CA PRO A 96 -30.27 -25.18 -5.71
C PRO A 96 -31.39 -24.36 -6.34
N THR A 97 -31.44 -23.04 -6.09
CA THR A 97 -32.42 -22.12 -6.67
C THR A 97 -32.00 -21.64 -8.06
N ASN A 98 -30.69 -21.63 -8.34
CA ASN A 98 -30.13 -21.31 -9.65
C ASN A 98 -28.93 -22.21 -9.99
N PRO A 99 -29.16 -23.43 -10.51
CA PRO A 99 -28.10 -24.41 -10.74
C PRO A 99 -26.98 -23.99 -11.68
N ASN A 100 -27.18 -22.94 -12.48
CA ASN A 100 -26.13 -22.38 -13.35
C ASN A 100 -25.07 -21.61 -12.56
N LYS A 101 -25.37 -21.19 -11.31
CA LYS A 101 -24.38 -20.62 -10.39
C LYS A 101 -23.68 -21.77 -9.68
N ALA A 102 -22.64 -22.31 -10.33
CA ALA A 102 -21.85 -23.42 -9.83
C ALA A 102 -20.36 -23.07 -9.84
N PHE A 103 -19.62 -23.65 -8.88
CA PHE A 103 -18.19 -23.50 -8.75
C PHE A 103 -17.58 -24.83 -8.33
N ILE A 104 -16.32 -25.06 -8.71
CA ILE A 104 -15.55 -26.15 -8.14
C ILE A 104 -15.30 -25.83 -6.65
N ASP A 105 -15.42 -26.83 -5.78
CA ASP A 105 -15.17 -26.69 -4.34
C ASP A 105 -13.67 -26.64 -4.06
N ASP A 106 -13.03 -25.58 -4.52
CA ASP A 106 -11.62 -25.34 -4.29
C ASP A 106 -11.37 -23.88 -3.89
N PHE A 107 -10.27 -23.66 -3.17
CA PHE A 107 -9.94 -22.34 -2.68
C PHE A 107 -9.80 -21.31 -3.82
N SER A 108 -9.27 -21.72 -4.97
CA SER A 108 -8.99 -20.79 -6.06
C SER A 108 -10.28 -20.33 -6.76
N SER A 109 -11.19 -21.24 -7.14
CA SER A 109 -12.47 -20.86 -7.76
C SER A 109 -13.38 -20.09 -6.81
N LEU A 110 -13.24 -20.34 -5.51
CA LEU A 110 -14.05 -19.69 -4.50
C LEU A 110 -13.52 -18.31 -4.09
N TYR A 111 -12.22 -18.17 -3.83
CA TYR A 111 -11.67 -17.01 -3.12
C TYR A 111 -10.58 -16.24 -3.86
N LEU A 112 -10.00 -16.76 -4.94
CA LEU A 112 -8.84 -16.12 -5.59
C LEU A 112 -9.14 -14.68 -6.03
N GLY A 113 -10.31 -14.44 -6.61
CA GLY A 113 -10.71 -13.10 -7.07
C GLY A 113 -10.86 -12.09 -5.94
N SER A 114 -11.59 -12.43 -4.87
CA SER A 114 -11.77 -11.54 -3.71
C SER A 114 -10.46 -11.34 -2.95
N LEU A 115 -9.61 -12.37 -2.85
CA LEU A 115 -8.29 -12.27 -2.25
C LEU A 115 -7.37 -11.33 -3.06
N ALA A 116 -7.32 -11.49 -4.39
CA ALA A 116 -6.49 -10.64 -5.25
C ALA A 116 -6.90 -9.16 -5.16
N LEU A 117 -8.20 -8.87 -5.25
CA LEU A 117 -8.72 -7.51 -5.05
C LEU A 117 -8.41 -6.98 -3.65
N GLY A 118 -8.55 -7.82 -2.63
CA GLY A 118 -8.28 -7.46 -1.24
C GLY A 118 -6.82 -7.10 -1.00
N VAL A 119 -5.87 -7.90 -1.50
CA VAL A 119 -4.43 -7.65 -1.39
C VAL A 119 -4.04 -6.36 -2.08
N ILE A 120 -4.49 -6.15 -3.33
CA ILE A 120 -4.21 -4.92 -4.08
C ILE A 120 -4.82 -3.72 -3.37
N GLY A 121 -6.09 -3.80 -2.97
CA GLY A 121 -6.77 -2.73 -2.25
C GLY A 121 -6.07 -2.37 -0.94
N MET A 122 -5.63 -3.37 -0.18
CA MET A 122 -4.92 -3.18 1.08
C MET A 122 -3.56 -2.51 0.86
N ALA A 123 -2.79 -2.91 -0.15
CA ALA A 123 -1.53 -2.26 -0.48
C ALA A 123 -1.71 -0.77 -0.78
N PHE A 124 -2.69 -0.42 -1.63
CA PHE A 124 -3.00 0.98 -1.96
C PHE A 124 -3.50 1.76 -0.74
N ALA A 125 -4.37 1.16 0.07
CA ALA A 125 -4.89 1.78 1.29
C ALA A 125 -3.75 2.06 2.29
N LEU A 126 -2.84 1.10 2.51
CA LEU A 126 -1.70 1.26 3.41
C LEU A 126 -0.81 2.43 2.99
N VAL A 127 -0.45 2.52 1.71
CA VAL A 127 0.36 3.64 1.19
C VAL A 127 -0.35 4.97 1.44
N GLY A 128 -1.64 5.06 1.12
CA GLY A 128 -2.44 6.27 1.33
C GLY A 128 -2.54 6.66 2.81
N PHE A 129 -2.94 5.74 3.69
CA PHE A 129 -3.16 6.00 5.12
C PHE A 129 -1.85 6.26 5.88
N LEU A 130 -0.76 5.55 5.59
CA LEU A 130 0.55 5.81 6.19
C LEU A 130 1.07 7.20 5.82
N GLY A 131 0.91 7.59 4.55
CA GLY A 131 1.24 8.94 4.09
C GLY A 131 0.46 10.02 4.83
N LEU A 132 -0.85 9.86 4.97
CA LEU A 132 -1.71 10.80 5.70
C LEU A 132 -1.40 10.83 7.21
N ARG A 133 -1.09 9.69 7.82
CA ARG A 133 -0.68 9.60 9.23
C ARG A 133 0.62 10.34 9.47
N SER A 134 1.63 10.12 8.62
CA SER A 134 2.92 10.82 8.73
C SER A 134 2.74 12.34 8.64
N ASP A 135 1.94 12.83 7.69
CA ASP A 135 1.66 14.25 7.55
C ASP A 135 0.97 14.85 8.79
N ARG A 136 0.06 14.11 9.42
CA ARG A 136 -0.58 14.52 10.69
C ARG A 136 0.42 14.58 11.85
N LEU A 137 1.30 13.59 11.96
CA LEU A 137 2.33 13.55 13.01
C LEU A 137 3.33 14.71 12.84
N LYS A 138 3.79 14.97 11.61
CA LYS A 138 4.66 16.12 11.30
C LYS A 138 4.00 17.44 11.69
N ARG A 139 2.74 17.65 11.32
CA ARG A 139 1.99 18.87 11.70
C ARG A 139 1.84 19.03 13.21
N LYS A 140 1.56 17.94 13.93
CA LYS A 140 1.49 17.98 15.40
C LYS A 140 2.84 18.38 16.01
N LYS A 141 3.94 17.79 15.53
CA LYS A 141 5.30 18.13 15.98
C LYS A 141 5.62 19.61 15.73
N ILE A 142 5.35 20.11 14.53
CA ILE A 142 5.59 21.52 14.19
C ILE A 142 4.75 22.45 15.08
N ASN A 143 3.46 22.19 15.25
CA ASN A 143 2.59 23.01 16.08
C ASN A 143 3.01 23.00 17.56
N PHE A 144 3.47 21.86 18.06
CA PHE A 144 3.98 21.73 19.42
C PHE A 144 5.25 22.56 19.60
N LEU A 145 6.24 22.40 18.71
CA LEU A 145 7.49 23.18 18.76
C LEU A 145 7.26 24.68 18.59
N GLN A 146 6.22 25.12 17.87
CA GLN A 146 5.85 26.53 17.78
C GLN A 146 5.26 27.10 19.07
N GLN A 147 4.63 26.28 19.92
CA GLN A 147 3.96 26.73 21.15
C GLN A 147 4.82 26.58 22.39
N SER A 148 5.57 25.48 22.51
CA SER A 148 6.34 25.11 23.70
C SER A 148 7.82 24.88 23.43
N GLY A 149 8.27 25.04 22.18
CA GLY A 149 9.67 24.84 21.81
C GLY A 149 10.60 25.91 22.39
N LYS A 150 11.82 25.49 22.71
CA LYS A 150 12.91 26.38 23.13
C LYS A 150 13.90 26.52 21.99
N SER A 151 14.20 27.77 21.62
CA SER A 151 15.24 28.06 20.63
C SER A 151 16.64 27.95 21.25
N ILE A 152 17.52 27.22 20.59
CA ILE A 152 18.94 27.10 20.93
C ILE A 152 19.80 27.45 19.72
N MET A 153 20.97 28.04 19.96
CA MET A 153 21.98 28.28 18.93
C MET A 153 22.87 27.05 18.83
N THR A 154 23.02 26.53 17.61
CA THR A 154 23.78 25.32 17.32
C THR A 154 24.88 25.66 16.33
N LYS A 155 26.05 25.05 16.47
CA LYS A 155 27.19 25.29 15.59
C LYS A 155 27.01 24.51 14.29
N PHE A 156 27.08 25.19 13.14
CA PHE A 156 27.07 24.55 11.83
C PHE A 156 28.29 23.63 11.66
N ILE A 157 28.08 22.46 11.06
CA ILE A 157 29.13 21.48 10.77
C ILE A 157 29.35 21.35 9.27
N ASP A 158 28.34 20.86 8.56
CA ASP A 158 28.47 20.50 7.15
C ASP A 158 27.09 20.33 6.48
N VAL A 159 27.09 20.21 5.15
CA VAL A 159 25.96 19.82 4.32
C VAL A 159 26.22 18.44 3.74
N LYS A 160 25.31 17.49 3.96
CA LYS A 160 25.42 16.13 3.42
C LYS A 160 24.27 15.76 2.51
N LEU A 161 24.50 14.83 1.59
CA LEU A 161 23.42 14.21 0.81
C LEU A 161 22.69 13.16 1.64
N ASN A 162 21.36 13.19 1.60
CA ASN A 162 20.50 12.15 2.14
C ASN A 162 20.36 11.00 1.11
N LEU A 163 21.31 10.07 1.12
CA LEU A 163 21.31 8.92 0.21
C LEU A 163 20.17 7.92 0.46
N SER A 164 19.48 8.02 1.61
CA SER A 164 18.34 7.15 1.92
C SER A 164 17.09 7.47 1.10
N LEU A 165 17.01 8.67 0.52
CA LEU A 165 15.87 9.14 -0.26
C LEU A 165 16.33 9.57 -1.65
N ALA A 166 15.68 9.04 -2.68
CA ALA A 166 15.87 9.43 -4.07
C ALA A 166 14.51 9.72 -4.72
N VAL A 167 14.39 10.88 -5.37
CA VAL A 167 13.21 11.25 -6.17
C VAL A 167 13.69 11.73 -7.52
N ASN A 168 13.26 11.07 -8.60
CA ASN A 168 13.71 11.36 -9.98
C ASN A 168 15.25 11.46 -10.08
N ASP A 169 15.96 10.46 -9.55
CA ASP A 169 17.42 10.38 -9.52
C ASP A 169 18.14 11.54 -8.80
N SER A 170 17.40 12.33 -8.03
CA SER A 170 17.94 13.42 -7.20
C SER A 170 17.84 13.04 -5.72
N HIS A 171 18.92 13.27 -4.98
CA HIS A 171 18.98 13.15 -3.53
C HIS A 171 18.85 14.54 -2.89
N PRO A 172 18.09 14.70 -1.81
CA PRO A 172 18.07 15.96 -1.08
C PRO A 172 19.33 16.15 -0.24
N TYR A 173 19.66 17.40 0.05
CA TYR A 173 20.70 17.83 0.97
C TYR A 173 20.12 18.02 2.37
N LEU A 174 20.97 17.80 3.39
CA LEU A 174 20.69 18.02 4.80
C LEU A 174 21.77 18.92 5.38
N ILE A 175 21.35 19.95 6.11
CA ILE A 175 22.24 20.77 6.92
C ILE A 175 22.44 20.08 8.27
N CYS A 176 23.69 19.90 8.68
CA CYS A 176 24.06 19.32 9.96
C CYS A 176 24.62 20.38 10.90
N SER A 177 24.12 20.43 12.13
CA SER A 177 24.64 21.29 13.20
C SER A 177 24.73 20.54 14.53
N GLN A 178 25.52 21.05 15.47
CA GLN A 178 25.69 20.45 16.79
C GLN A 178 25.47 21.43 17.93
N TRP A 179 25.09 20.90 19.08
CA TRP A 179 24.96 21.64 20.32
C TRP A 179 25.52 20.84 21.49
N LEU A 180 26.34 21.49 22.32
CA LEU A 180 26.78 20.95 23.59
C LEU A 180 25.85 21.49 24.68
N ASP A 181 25.04 20.63 25.30
CA ASP A 181 24.27 21.01 26.49
C ASP A 181 25.23 21.09 27.68
N SER A 182 25.64 22.29 28.07
CA SER A 182 26.55 22.51 29.21
C SER A 182 26.02 21.98 30.55
N ARG A 183 24.71 21.72 30.68
CA ARG A 183 24.10 21.18 31.90
C ARG A 183 24.28 19.67 32.02
N THR A 184 24.13 18.94 30.91
CA THR A 184 24.26 17.47 30.88
C THR A 184 25.64 17.02 30.38
N ASN A 185 26.40 17.94 29.78
CA ASN A 185 27.66 17.69 29.08
C ASN A 185 27.52 16.68 27.93
N GLU A 186 26.40 16.75 27.21
CA GLU A 186 26.09 15.89 26.07
C GLU A 186 26.12 16.68 24.76
N ILE A 187 26.56 16.02 23.68
CA ILE A 187 26.54 16.59 22.33
C ILE A 187 25.32 16.05 21.59
N TYR A 188 24.51 16.97 21.09
CA TYR A 188 23.37 16.69 20.22
C TYR A 188 23.70 17.08 18.79
N LEU A 189 23.40 16.19 17.85
CA LEU A 189 23.50 16.45 16.40
C LEU A 189 22.09 16.68 15.84
N PHE A 190 21.93 17.76 15.08
CA PHE A 190 20.68 18.14 14.46
C PHE A 190 20.82 18.14 12.95
N GLU A 191 19.76 17.69 12.27
CA GLU A 191 19.66 17.64 10.82
C GLU A 191 18.44 18.43 10.35
N SER A 192 18.56 19.17 9.26
CA SER A 192 17.43 19.88 8.67
C SER A 192 16.39 18.93 8.04
N GLU A 193 15.27 19.49 7.59
CA GLU A 193 14.42 18.80 6.61
C GLU A 193 15.13 18.64 5.25
N ASP A 194 14.57 17.81 4.36
CA ASP A 194 15.13 17.56 3.02
C ASP A 194 15.15 18.82 2.13
N ILE A 195 16.33 19.24 1.68
CA ILE A 195 16.54 20.41 0.81
C ILE A 195 16.85 19.96 -0.63
N TRP A 196 16.01 20.34 -1.60
CA TRP A 196 16.09 19.87 -3.00
C TRP A 196 17.00 20.70 -3.92
N PHE A 197 18.01 21.34 -3.33
CA PHE A 197 19.09 22.06 -3.99
C PHE A 197 20.28 22.11 -3.02
N ASP A 198 21.48 22.35 -3.51
CA ASP A 198 22.65 22.50 -2.66
C ASP A 198 22.58 23.83 -1.88
N PRO A 199 22.43 23.81 -0.53
CA PRO A 199 22.32 25.01 0.28
C PRO A 199 23.68 25.64 0.63
N THR A 200 24.81 25.03 0.28
CA THR A 200 26.15 25.37 0.82
C THR A 200 26.47 26.87 0.72
N ASP A 201 26.26 27.47 -0.46
CA ASP A 201 26.57 28.89 -0.70
C ASP A 201 25.64 29.88 0.03
N PHE A 202 24.51 29.40 0.56
CA PHE A 202 23.51 30.23 1.25
C PHE A 202 23.70 30.23 2.78
N ILE A 203 24.60 29.39 3.31
CA ILE A 203 24.88 29.30 4.74
C ILE A 203 26.04 30.25 5.06
N GLN A 204 25.69 31.48 5.46
CA GLN A 204 26.67 32.53 5.78
C GLN A 204 26.91 32.68 7.29
N THR A 205 26.38 31.76 8.10
CA THR A 205 26.43 31.81 9.55
C THR A 205 27.16 30.60 10.11
N GLU A 206 27.95 30.81 11.17
CA GLU A 206 28.58 29.71 11.91
C GLU A 206 27.60 29.03 12.88
N GLU A 207 26.48 29.70 13.16
CA GLU A 207 25.44 29.20 14.05
C GLU A 207 24.08 29.14 13.34
N ILE A 208 23.29 28.12 13.70
CA ILE A 208 21.95 27.87 13.17
C ILE A 208 21.00 27.68 14.35
N THR A 209 19.85 28.34 14.30
CA THR A 209 18.80 28.20 15.30
C THR A 209 18.11 26.85 15.15
N VAL A 210 18.01 26.11 16.25
CA VAL A 210 17.20 24.89 16.34
C VAL A 210 16.16 25.07 17.44
N ILE A 211 14.91 24.75 17.13
CA ILE A 211 13.81 24.74 18.09
C ILE A 211 13.67 23.31 18.61
N ILE A 212 13.92 23.09 19.88
CA ILE A 212 13.85 21.78 20.54
C ILE A 212 12.64 21.71 21.49
N ASP A 213 12.14 20.50 21.72
CA ASP A 213 11.30 20.20 22.88
C ASP A 213 12.20 20.19 24.15
N PRO A 214 11.92 21.03 25.17
CA PRO A 214 12.71 21.06 26.40
C PRO A 214 12.69 19.75 27.20
N GLU A 215 11.63 18.93 27.06
CA GLU A 215 11.51 17.64 27.74
C GLU A 215 12.17 16.50 26.95
N ASP A 216 12.28 16.64 25.62
CA ASP A 216 12.90 15.69 24.71
C ASP A 216 13.68 16.39 23.57
N PRO A 217 14.98 16.69 23.76
CA PRO A 217 15.79 17.38 22.74
C PRO A 217 15.90 16.63 21.39
N THR A 218 15.54 15.35 21.32
CA THR A 218 15.50 14.59 20.04
C THR A 218 14.30 14.98 19.17
N THR A 219 13.29 15.60 19.77
CA THR A 219 12.16 16.21 19.07
C THR A 219 12.47 17.67 18.78
N TYR A 220 12.95 17.95 17.56
CA TYR A 220 13.37 19.30 17.16
C TYR A 220 12.97 19.69 15.73
N SER A 221 13.18 20.97 15.40
CA SER A 221 13.08 21.56 14.06
C SER A 221 14.19 22.58 13.87
N MET A 222 14.99 22.43 12.82
CA MET A 222 16.02 23.41 12.43
C MET A 222 15.40 24.57 11.67
N ASP A 223 15.80 25.80 11.97
CA ASP A 223 15.40 26.98 11.21
C ASP A 223 16.20 27.05 9.91
N ILE A 224 15.51 26.86 8.79
CA ILE A 224 16.05 26.98 7.43
C ILE A 224 15.40 28.15 6.67
N SER A 225 14.76 29.09 7.38
CA SER A 225 14.04 30.20 6.77
C SER A 225 14.92 31.20 6.02
N PHE A 226 16.24 31.20 6.29
CA PHE A 226 17.24 31.99 5.58
C PHE A 226 17.51 31.47 4.15
N LEU A 227 17.15 30.23 3.84
CA LEU A 227 17.36 29.65 2.51
C LEU A 227 16.37 30.21 1.47
N PRO A 228 16.78 30.35 0.19
CA PRO A 228 15.88 30.76 -0.87
C PRO A 228 14.82 29.70 -1.15
N LYS A 229 13.60 30.14 -1.45
CA LYS A 229 12.52 29.25 -1.92
C LYS A 229 12.71 28.97 -3.40
N LYS A 230 13.11 27.74 -3.74
CA LYS A 230 13.16 27.26 -5.13
C LYS A 230 11.75 27.32 -5.74
N LYS A 231 11.53 28.24 -6.68
CA LYS A 231 10.35 28.24 -7.55
C LYS A 231 10.67 27.39 -8.78
N ASN A 232 9.88 26.34 -9.00
CA ASN A 232 9.80 25.66 -10.30
C ASN A 232 8.58 26.19 -11.04
#